data_AF-A0A091TLT4-F1
#
_entry.id   AF-A0A091TLT4-F1
#
_cell.length_a   1.000
_cell.length_b   1.000
_cell.length_c   1.000
_cell.angle_alpha   90.00
_cell.angle_beta   90.00
_cell.angle_gamma   90.00
#
_symmetry.space_group_name_H-M   'P 1'
#
loop_
_entity.id
_entity.type
_entity.pdbx_description
1 polymer ?
#
loop_
_entity_poly.entity_id
_entity_poly.type
_entity_poly.pdbx_seq_one_letter_code
_entity_poly.pdbx_strand_id
1 'polypeptide(L)' 'VYIINVTWSDLTSQIIYRRYSKFFDLQMQLLDKFPIEGGQKDPKQRIIPFLPGKILFRRSHVRDVAVKRLKPIDEYCR' A
#
# COMPACT_ATOMS: atom_id res chain seq x y z
N VAL A 1 3.99 -12.56 -4.45
CA VAL A 1 4.06 -12.09 -3.04
C VAL A 1 5.22 -11.12 -2.96
N TYR A 2 5.12 -10.07 -2.14
CA TYR A 2 6.21 -9.11 -1.90
C TYR A 2 6.94 -9.49 -0.62
N ILE A 3 8.26 -9.34 -0.64
CA ILE A 3 9.16 -9.53 0.50
C ILE A 3 9.58 -8.13 0.93
N ILE A 4 9.36 -7.79 2.19
CA ILE A 4 9.55 -6.44 2.71
C ILE A 4 10.36 -6.54 3.99
N ASN A 5 11.45 -5.79 4.06
CA ASN A 5 12.21 -5.61 5.28
C ASN A 5 11.64 -4.41 6.04
N VAL A 6 11.20 -4.63 7.28
CA VAL A 6 10.67 -3.60 8.16
C VAL A 6 11.66 -3.41 9.29
N THR A 7 12.16 -2.19 9.45
CA THR A 7 12.96 -1.78 10.60
C THR A 7 12.07 -0.98 11.55
N TRP A 8 11.96 -1.47 12.78
CA TRP A 8 11.18 -0.83 13.83
C TRP A 8 12.00 0.26 14.54
N SER A 9 11.33 1.08 15.33
CA SER A 9 11.96 2.18 16.09
C SER A 9 12.97 1.70 17.14
N ASP A 10 12.88 0.44 17.57
CA ASP A 10 13.83 -0.20 18.49
C ASP A 10 15.04 -0.83 17.76
N LEU A 11 15.21 -0.52 16.48
CA LEU A 11 16.26 -1.02 15.57
C LEU A 11 16.14 -2.50 15.20
N THR A 12 15.13 -3.21 15.70
CA THR A 12 14.87 -4.58 15.26
C THR A 12 14.38 -4.58 13.81
N SER A 13 14.80 -5.57 13.03
CA SER A 13 14.38 -5.71 11.64
C SER A 13 13.75 -7.07 11.39
N GLN A 14 12.68 -7.10 10.62
CA GLN A 14 11.98 -8.33 10.26
C GLN A 14 11.60 -8.36 8.78
N ILE A 15 11.71 -9.54 8.20
CA ILE A 15 11.23 -9.80 6.84
C ILE A 15 9.77 -10.25 6.92
N ILE A 16 8.88 -9.54 6.23
CA ILE A 16 7.48 -9.90 6.11
C ILE A 16 7.12 -10.24 4.66
N TYR A 17 6.15 -11.15 4.51
CA TYR A 17 5.63 -11.57 3.22
C TYR A 17 4.20 -11.09 3.08
N ARG A 18 3.92 -10.26 2.07
CA ARG A 18 2.59 -9.67 1.89
C ARG A 18 2.13 -9.72 0.43
N ARG A 19 0.83 -9.97 0.23
CA ARG A 19 0.18 -9.84 -1.09
C ARG A 19 -0.30 -8.41 -1.28
N TYR A 20 -0.40 -7.98 -2.54
CA TYR A 20 -0.97 -6.68 -2.90
C TYR A 20 -2.34 -6.44 -2.27
N SER A 21 -3.19 -7.47 -2.23
CA SER A 21 -4.53 -7.35 -1.66
C SER A 21 -4.50 -6.88 -0.22
N LYS A 22 -3.53 -7.33 0.59
CA LYS A 22 -3.41 -6.93 2.00
C LYS A 22 -2.94 -5.49 2.16
N PHE A 23 -2.09 -4.98 1.26
CA PHE A 23 -1.77 -3.56 1.19
C PHE A 23 -3.00 -2.70 0.87
N PHE A 24 -3.77 -3.14 -0.13
CA PHE A 24 -4.97 -2.41 -0.51
C PHE A 24 -6.02 -2.41 0.60
N ASP A 25 -6.20 -3.54 1.30
CA ASP A 25 -7.13 -3.63 2.43
C ASP A 25 -6.70 -2.68 3.57
N LEU A 26 -5.40 -2.58 3.87
CA LEU A 26 -4.85 -1.62 4.84
C LEU A 26 -5.11 -0.17 4.41
N GLN A 27 -4.87 0.17 3.14
CA GLN A 27 -5.16 1.51 2.60
C GLN A 27 -6.64 1.88 2.79
N MET A 28 -7.57 0.96 2.53
CA MET A 28 -9.00 1.23 2.73
C MET A 28 -9.32 1.49 4.21
N GLN A 29 -8.73 0.72 5.13
CA GLN A 29 -8.91 0.94 6.57
C GLN A 29 -8.32 2.28 7.03
N LEU A 30 -7.16 2.69 6.50
CA LEU A 30 -6.58 3.99 6.80
C LEU A 30 -7.47 5.14 6.31
N LEU A 31 -7.97 5.06 5.08
CA LEU A 31 -8.85 6.09 4.52
C LEU A 31 -10.19 6.20 5.26
N ASP A 32 -10.74 5.08 5.75
CA ASP A 32 -11.96 5.04 6.56
C ASP A 32 -11.73 5.67 7.95
N LYS A 33 -10.62 5.30 8.61
CA LYS A 33 -10.29 5.79 9.95
C LYS A 33 -9.84 7.25 9.97
N PHE A 34 -9.21 7.72 8.89
CA PHE A 34 -8.63 9.05 8.75
C PHE A 34 -9.18 9.75 7.51
N PRO A 35 -10.47 10.12 7.49
CA PRO A 35 -11.13 10.65 6.30
C PRO A 35 -10.63 12.05 5.91
N ILE A 36 -10.14 12.83 6.87
CA ILE A 36 -9.58 14.18 6.65
C ILE A 36 -8.22 14.05 5.96
N GLU A 37 -7.32 13.24 6.53
CA GLU A 37 -5.99 12.93 5.99
C GLU A 37 -6.06 12.10 4.69
N GLY A 38 -7.19 11.41 4.48
CA GLY A 38 -7.55 10.78 3.21
C GLY A 38 -8.03 11.76 2.15
N GLY A 39 -8.28 13.02 2.52
CA GLY A 39 -8.78 14.07 1.63
C GLY A 39 -10.21 13.86 1.14
N GLN A 40 -11.06 13.16 1.92
CA GLN A 40 -12.45 12.89 1.52
C GLN A 40 -13.31 14.16 1.44
N LYS A 41 -13.00 15.17 2.28
CA LYS A 41 -13.68 16.47 2.31
C LYS A 41 -12.93 17.55 1.52
N ASP A 42 -11.62 17.62 1.69
CA ASP A 42 -10.73 18.54 0.96
C ASP A 42 -9.50 17.77 0.44
N PRO A 43 -9.31 17.68 -0.88
CA PRO A 43 -8.12 17.05 -1.46
C PRO A 43 -6.79 17.65 -0.99
N LYS A 44 -6.76 18.93 -0.58
CA LYS A 44 -5.55 19.59 -0.08
C LYS A 44 -5.11 19.09 1.30
N GLN A 45 -6.01 18.49 2.07
CA GLN A 45 -5.72 17.90 3.37
C GLN A 45 -5.19 16.47 3.26
N ARG A 46 -5.12 15.92 2.05
CA ARG A 46 -4.67 14.56 1.84
C ARG A 46 -3.18 14.41 2.12
N ILE A 47 -2.85 13.60 3.11
CA ILE A 47 -1.48 13.16 3.40
C ILE A 47 -1.31 11.65 3.25
N ILE A 48 -2.42 10.88 3.24
CA ILE A 48 -2.35 9.44 2.99
C ILE A 48 -1.99 9.19 1.51
N PRO A 49 -0.88 8.49 1.21
CA PRO A 49 -0.42 8.30 -0.16
C PRO A 49 -1.43 7.52 -0.99
N PHE A 50 -1.30 7.63 -2.32
CA PHE A 50 -2.10 6.86 -3.25
C PHE A 50 -1.50 5.48 -3.46
N LEU A 51 -2.35 4.46 -3.55
CA LEU A 51 -1.96 3.11 -3.91
C LEU A 51 -2.77 2.70 -5.16
N PRO A 52 -2.17 2.04 -6.16
CA PRO A 52 -2.91 1.65 -7.36
C PRO A 52 -4.16 0.80 -7.04
N GLY A 53 -5.19 0.91 -7.87
CA GLY A 53 -6.42 0.13 -7.69
C GLY A 53 -6.23 -1.39 -7.79
N LYS A 54 -7.21 -2.14 -7.29
CA LYS A 54 -7.34 -3.57 -7.61
C LYS A 54 -7.69 -3.73 -9.11
N ILE A 55 -7.09 -4.72 -9.75
CA ILE A 55 -7.43 -5.10 -11.13
C ILE A 55 -8.61 -6.07 -11.04
N LEU A 56 -9.78 -5.65 -11.52
CA LEU A 56 -11.04 -6.40 -11.38
C LEU A 56 -11.33 -7.35 -12.56
N PHE A 57 -10.87 -7.02 -13.76
CA PHE A 57 -11.23 -7.74 -15.00
C PHE A 57 -10.07 -8.47 -15.68
N ARG A 58 -8.93 -8.65 -14.99
CA ARG A 58 -7.75 -9.38 -15.50
C ARG A 58 -7.06 -10.16 -14.40
N ARG A 59 -6.22 -11.14 -14.80
CA ARG A 59 -5.35 -11.87 -13.85
C ARG A 59 -4.33 -10.90 -13.24
N SER A 60 -4.48 -10.66 -11.93
CA SER A 60 -3.57 -9.80 -11.17
C SER A 60 -2.44 -10.57 -10.48
N HIS A 61 -2.56 -11.90 -10.40
CA HIS A 61 -1.56 -12.79 -9.81
C HIS A 61 -0.54 -13.24 -10.87
N VAL A 62 0.06 -12.28 -11.57
CA VAL A 62 1.07 -12.52 -12.61
C VAL A 62 2.31 -11.68 -12.33
N ARG A 63 3.48 -12.17 -12.77
CA ARG A 63 4.78 -11.53 -12.51
C ARG A 63 4.81 -10.08 -12.95
N ASP A 64 4.34 -9.78 -14.16
CA ASP A 64 4.40 -8.42 -14.73
C ASP A 64 3.62 -7.41 -13.89
N VAL A 65 2.44 -7.81 -13.40
CA VAL A 65 1.64 -6.99 -12.49
C VAL A 65 2.37 -6.82 -11.16
N ALA A 66 2.99 -7.88 -10.64
CA ALA A 66 3.73 -7.80 -9.39
C ALA A 66 4.92 -6.83 -9.48
N VAL A 67 5.71 -6.92 -10.55
CA VAL A 67 6.89 -6.07 -10.81
C VAL A 67 6.48 -4.60 -11.00
N LYS A 68 5.44 -4.32 -11.79
CA LYS A 68 4.95 -2.94 -12.00
C LYS A 68 4.51 -2.24 -10.71
N ARG A 69 4.10 -3.01 -9.70
CA ARG A 69 3.65 -2.52 -8.41
C ARG A 69 4.78 -2.32 -7.39
N LEU A 70 6.00 -2.77 -7.65
CA LEU A 70 7.12 -2.62 -6.70
C LEU A 70 7.37 -1.16 -6.34
N LYS A 71 7.58 -0.30 -7.34
CA LYS A 71 7.85 1.12 -7.12
C LYS A 71 6.71 1.84 -6.38
N PRO A 72 5.43 1.72 -6.79
CA PRO A 72 4.33 2.32 -6.02
C PRO A 72 4.19 1.80 -4.58
N ILE A 73 4.50 0.52 -4.32
CA ILE A 73 4.48 -0.02 -2.94
C ILE A 73 5.64 0.54 -2.13
N ASP A 74 6.83 0.66 -2.71
CA ASP A 74 8.00 1.25 -2.07
C ASP A 74 7.74 2.72 -1.69
N GLU A 75 7.19 3.50 -2.63
CA GLU A 75 6.80 4.90 -2.41
C GLU A 75 5.71 5.04 -1.35
N TYR A 76 4.77 4.09 -1.28
CA TYR A 76 3.69 4.09 -0.29
C TYR A 76 4.19 3.78 1.13
N CYS A 77 5.27 3.01 1.27
CA CYS A 77 5.82 2.58 2.56
C CYS A 77 6.90 3.51 3.13
N ARG A 78 7.32 4.54 2.39
CA ARG A 78 8.30 5.53 2.83
C ARG A 78 7.69 6.53 3.80
#